data_AF-I0Z3U7-F1
#
_entry.id   AF-I0Z3U7-F1
#
_cell.length_a   1.000
_cell.length_b   1.000
_cell.length_c   1.000
_cell.angle_alpha   90.00
_cell.angle_beta   90.00
_cell.angle_gamma   90.00
#
_symmetry.space_group_name_H-M   'P 1'
#
loop_
_entity.id
_entity.type
_entity.pdbx_description
1 polymer ?
#
loop_
_entity_poly.entity_id
_entity_poly.type
_entity_poly.pdbx_seq_one_letter_code
_entity_poly.pdbx_strand_id
1 'polypeptide(L)'
;MSVYGFVVGGPSGHYWHQFLEANIMPKRPTSRPAIVLKLLVDQLVFAPLSTILLFVYLESIKGTPDQIGLIIQTKLWPTLKANWVVWPLANFIAFRFLHQDMRILYANFIGILWCAYVSLVFYNQVPKMAAAQ
;
A
#
# COMPACT_ATOMS: atom_id res chain seq x y z
N MET A 1 -0.22 -12.63 3.85
CA MET A 1 0.12 -11.57 2.88
C MET A 1 0.10 -12.06 1.44
N SER A 2 0.73 -13.19 1.10
CA SER A 2 0.84 -13.66 -0.30
C SER A 2 -0.50 -14.00 -0.98
N VAL A 3 -1.46 -14.60 -0.26
CA VAL A 3 -2.82 -14.88 -0.80
C VAL A 3 -3.60 -13.60 -1.06
N TYR A 4 -3.53 -12.63 -0.13
CA TYR A 4 -4.14 -11.31 -0.30
C TYR A 4 -3.58 -10.58 -1.52
N GLY A 5 -2.27 -10.57 -1.70
CA GLY A 5 -1.63 -9.92 -2.84
C GLY A 5 -2.07 -10.53 -4.19
N PHE A 6 -2.20 -11.85 -4.26
CA PHE A 6 -2.59 -12.53 -5.50
C PHE A 6 -4.08 -12.41 -5.82
N VAL A 7 -4.96 -12.64 -4.82
CA VAL A 7 -6.42 -12.72 -5.05
C VAL A 7 -7.09 -11.36 -5.00
N VAL A 8 -6.63 -10.46 -4.12
CA VAL A 8 -7.24 -9.16 -3.91
C VAL A 8 -6.39 -8.06 -4.54
N GLY A 9 -5.09 -8.03 -4.25
CA GLY A 9 -4.17 -7.00 -4.73
C GLY A 9 -4.03 -6.96 -6.26
N GLY A 10 -3.83 -8.12 -6.89
CA GLY A 10 -3.63 -8.24 -8.34
C GLY A 10 -4.83 -7.73 -9.16
N PRO A 11 -6.04 -8.28 -8.97
CA PRO A 11 -7.23 -7.83 -9.70
C PRO A 11 -7.60 -6.38 -9.37
N SER A 12 -7.58 -5.98 -8.09
CA SER A 12 -7.94 -4.61 -7.70
C SER A 12 -6.99 -3.58 -8.31
N GLY A 13 -5.68 -3.84 -8.30
CA GLY A 13 -4.68 -2.99 -8.95
C GLY A 13 -4.90 -2.90 -10.46
N HIS A 14 -5.20 -4.01 -11.14
CA HIS A 14 -5.45 -4.02 -12.58
C HIS A 14 -6.64 -3.11 -12.97
N TYR A 15 -7.80 -3.30 -12.32
CA TYR A 15 -8.98 -2.47 -12.59
C TYR A 15 -8.77 -1.01 -12.20
N TRP A 16 -8.03 -0.75 -11.11
CA TRP A 16 -7.70 0.61 -10.70
C TRP A 16 -6.82 1.34 -11.72
N HIS A 17 -5.79 0.68 -12.25
CA HIS A 17 -4.96 1.27 -13.29
C HIS A 17 -5.75 1.52 -14.58
N GLN A 18 -6.64 0.61 -14.99
CA GLN A 18 -7.54 0.87 -16.12
C GLN A 18 -8.43 2.09 -15.88
N PHE A 19 -8.99 2.23 -14.66
CA PHE A 19 -9.77 3.40 -14.28
C PHE A 19 -8.95 4.69 -14.38
N LEU A 20 -7.72 4.70 -13.87
CA LEU A 20 -6.83 5.86 -13.95
C LEU A 20 -6.49 6.23 -15.40
N GLU A 21 -6.21 5.23 -16.25
CA GLU A 21 -5.93 5.48 -17.68
C GLU A 21 -7.15 6.04 -18.43
N ALA A 22 -8.35 5.57 -18.11
CA ALA A 22 -9.58 6.02 -18.75
C ALA A 22 -10.05 7.41 -18.29
N ASN A 23 -9.81 7.76 -17.02
CA ASN A 23 -10.40 8.96 -16.41
C ASN A 23 -9.39 10.10 -16.19
N ILE A 24 -8.10 9.83 -16.02
CA ILE A 24 -7.09 10.86 -15.72
C ILE A 24 -6.31 11.23 -16.97
N MET A 25 -6.64 12.42 -17.51
CA MET A 25 -6.00 13.00 -18.70
C MET A 25 -5.86 11.99 -19.87
N PRO A 26 -6.94 11.34 -20.32
CA PRO A 26 -6.89 10.24 -21.30
C PRO A 26 -6.33 10.69 -22.67
N LYS A 27 -6.41 11.98 -22.99
CA LYS A 27 -5.84 12.55 -24.22
C LYS A 27 -4.31 12.70 -24.19
N ARG A 28 -3.68 12.64 -23.02
CA ARG A 28 -2.22 12.82 -22.81
C ARG A 28 -1.70 11.95 -21.65
N PRO A 29 -1.85 10.62 -21.72
CA PRO A 29 -1.69 9.72 -20.57
C PRO A 29 -0.26 9.63 -20.03
N THR A 30 0.73 9.90 -20.88
CA THR A 30 2.18 9.84 -20.57
C THR A 30 2.79 11.21 -20.25
N SER A 31 1.98 12.28 -20.29
CA SER A 31 2.48 13.62 -19.96
C SER A 31 2.88 13.69 -18.49
N ARG A 32 3.92 14.47 -18.16
CA ARG A 32 4.35 14.72 -16.77
C ARG A 32 3.18 15.08 -15.83
N PRO A 33 2.26 16.01 -16.18
CA PRO A 33 1.12 16.31 -15.31
C PRO A 33 0.14 15.12 -15.16
N ALA A 34 -0.07 14.31 -16.20
CA ALA A 34 -0.91 13.12 -16.10
C ALA A 34 -0.29 12.08 -15.15
N ILE A 35 1.02 11.84 -15.24
CA ILE A 35 1.73 10.91 -14.35
C ILE A 35 1.66 11.38 -12.91
N VAL A 36 1.93 12.67 -12.64
CA VAL A 36 1.85 13.23 -11.29
C VAL A 36 0.43 13.13 -10.74
N LEU A 37 -0.60 13.45 -11.53
CA LEU A 37 -1.98 13.36 -11.08
C LEU A 37 -2.42 11.92 -10.80
N LYS A 38 -2.04 10.97 -11.66
CA LYS A 38 -2.28 9.53 -11.43
C LYS A 38 -1.63 9.06 -10.13
N LEU A 39 -0.38 9.44 -9.88
CA LEU A 39 0.33 9.12 -8.64
C LEU A 39 -0.34 9.74 -7.40
N LEU A 40 -0.80 10.99 -7.49
CA LEU A 40 -1.51 11.63 -6.38
C LEU A 40 -2.83 10.93 -6.08
N VAL A 41 -3.63 10.62 -7.11
CA VAL A 41 -4.90 9.91 -6.95
C VAL A 41 -4.67 8.50 -6.39
N ASP A 42 -3.66 7.80 -6.86
CA ASP A 42 -3.27 6.49 -6.33
C ASP A 42 -2.91 6.56 -4.84
N GLN A 43 -2.03 7.50 -4.47
CA GLN A 43 -1.55 7.64 -3.10
C GLN A 43 -2.62 8.18 -2.12
N LEU A 44 -3.57 8.97 -2.59
CA LEU A 44 -4.60 9.61 -1.75
C LEU A 44 -5.91 8.81 -1.69
N VAL A 45 -6.19 7.96 -2.67
CA VAL A 45 -7.44 7.19 -2.74
C VAL A 45 -7.17 5.70 -2.64
N PHE A 46 -6.35 5.15 -3.53
CA PHE A 46 -6.12 3.72 -3.58
C PHE A 46 -5.31 3.20 -2.40
N ALA A 47 -4.25 3.91 -2.00
CA ALA A 47 -3.42 3.49 -0.87
C ALA A 47 -4.22 3.41 0.46
N PRO A 48 -5.08 4.38 0.83
CA PRO A 48 -5.98 4.23 1.98
C PRO A 48 -6.96 3.06 1.86
N LEU A 49 -7.65 2.93 0.72
CA LEU A 49 -8.64 1.87 0.53
C LEU A 49 -8.01 0.47 0.58
N SER A 50 -6.89 0.28 -0.11
CA SER A 50 -6.14 -0.98 -0.12
C SER A 50 -5.56 -1.32 1.25
N THR A 51 -5.15 -0.32 2.03
CA THR A 51 -4.69 -0.52 3.41
C THR A 51 -5.84 -0.93 4.33
N ILE A 52 -7.01 -0.29 4.22
CA ILE A 52 -8.21 -0.69 4.99
C ILE A 52 -8.61 -2.12 4.66
N LEU A 53 -8.67 -2.48 3.37
CA LEU A 53 -8.99 -3.84 2.94
C LEU A 53 -7.99 -4.86 3.48
N LEU A 54 -6.71 -4.51 3.51
CA LEU A 54 -5.68 -5.37 4.11
C LEU A 54 -5.92 -5.56 5.60
N PHE A 55 -6.29 -4.50 6.32
CA PHE A 55 -6.54 -4.54 7.76
C PHE A 55 -7.75 -5.43 8.06
N VAL A 56 -8.85 -5.25 7.31
CA VAL A 56 -10.04 -6.09 7.39
C VAL A 56 -9.68 -7.56 7.13
N TYR A 57 -8.92 -7.85 6.08
CA TYR A 57 -8.50 -9.20 5.75
C TYR A 57 -7.67 -9.85 6.87
N LEU A 58 -6.70 -9.12 7.42
CA LEU A 58 -5.82 -9.64 8.47
C LEU A 58 -6.58 -9.95 9.76
N GLU A 59 -7.45 -9.06 10.20
CA GLU A 59 -8.25 -9.27 11.42
C GLU A 59 -9.31 -10.36 11.22
N SER A 60 -9.89 -10.47 10.01
CA SER A 60 -10.80 -11.57 9.69
C SER A 60 -10.12 -12.93 9.80
N ILE A 61 -8.88 -13.06 9.32
CA ILE A 61 -8.12 -14.32 9.39
C ILE A 61 -7.61 -14.60 10.80
N LYS A 62 -7.29 -13.57 11.58
CA LYS A 62 -6.92 -13.71 12.99
C LYS A 62 -8.10 -14.11 13.88
N GLY A 63 -9.34 -13.98 13.39
CA GLY A 63 -10.55 -14.26 14.17
C GLY A 63 -10.95 -13.13 15.12
N THR A 64 -10.48 -11.89 14.87
CA THR A 64 -10.72 -10.70 15.69
C THR A 64 -11.43 -9.57 14.89
N PRO A 65 -12.56 -9.86 14.19
CA PRO A 65 -13.22 -8.87 13.34
C PRO A 65 -13.79 -7.67 14.10
N ASP A 66 -14.08 -7.82 15.39
CA ASP A 66 -14.50 -6.75 16.29
C ASP A 66 -13.43 -5.66 16.48
N GLN A 67 -12.15 -6.00 16.28
CA GLN A 67 -11.03 -5.07 16.43
C GLN A 67 -10.75 -4.21 15.18
N ILE A 68 -11.42 -4.49 14.06
CA ILE A 68 -11.19 -3.80 12.78
C ILE A 68 -11.33 -2.28 12.93
N GLY A 69 -12.40 -1.82 13.59
CA GLY A 69 -12.64 -0.38 13.77
C GLY A 69 -11.52 0.31 14.56
N LEU A 70 -11.09 -0.30 15.66
CA LEU A 70 -10.00 0.19 16.49
C LEU A 70 -8.67 0.23 15.72
N ILE A 71 -8.39 -0.81 14.94
CA ILE A 71 -7.15 -0.92 14.15
C ILE A 71 -7.12 0.12 13.04
N ILE A 72 -8.25 0.35 12.35
CA ILE A 72 -8.34 1.41 11.34
C ILE A 72 -8.05 2.77 12.00
N GLN A 73 -8.70 3.09 13.12
CA GLN A 73 -8.51 4.39 13.79
C GLN A 73 -7.08 4.61 14.29
N THR A 74 -6.43 3.56 14.79
CA THR A 74 -5.11 3.68 15.42
C THR A 74 -3.94 3.48 14.45
N LYS A 75 -4.10 2.68 13.39
CA LYS A 75 -3.01 2.24 12.52
C LYS A 75 -3.08 2.77 11.10
N LEU A 76 -4.25 3.17 10.61
CA LEU A 76 -4.38 3.60 9.21
C LEU A 76 -3.50 4.83 8.95
N TRP A 77 -3.62 5.85 9.79
CA TRP A 77 -2.88 7.10 9.60
C TRP A 77 -1.35 6.95 9.74
N PRO A 78 -0.81 6.27 10.78
CA PRO A 78 0.62 5.96 10.83
C PRO A 78 1.13 5.17 9.63
N THR A 79 0.35 4.17 9.17
CA THR A 79 0.72 3.34 8.02
C THR A 79 0.74 4.15 6.73
N LEU A 80 -0.27 5.01 6.52
CA LEU A 80 -0.32 5.90 5.35
C LEU A 80 0.80 6.93 5.34
N LYS A 81 1.13 7.54 6.48
CA LYS A 81 2.27 8.46 6.58
C LYS A 81 3.58 7.77 6.22
N ALA A 82 3.81 6.56 6.73
CA ALA A 82 4.99 5.78 6.34
C ALA A 82 5.00 5.50 4.84
N ASN A 83 3.85 5.12 4.26
CA ASN A 83 3.70 4.86 2.83
C ASN A 83 4.03 6.11 1.99
N TRP A 84 3.52 7.27 2.39
CA TRP A 84 3.76 8.56 1.74
C TRP A 84 5.20 9.09 1.89
N VAL A 85 6.00 8.54 2.79
CA VAL A 85 7.43 8.88 2.89
C VAL A 85 8.27 7.88 2.09
N VAL A 86 8.02 6.59 2.29
CA VAL A 86 8.81 5.51 1.69
C VAL A 86 8.72 5.52 0.17
N TRP A 87 7.51 5.55 -0.40
CA TRP A 87 7.36 5.41 -1.86
C TRP A 87 7.85 6.61 -2.65
N PRO A 88 7.59 7.88 -2.26
CA PRO A 88 8.18 9.02 -2.96
C PRO A 88 9.71 9.03 -2.88
N LEU A 89 10.29 8.67 -1.74
CA LEU A 89 11.75 8.57 -1.60
C LEU A 89 12.31 7.44 -2.47
N ALA A 90 11.68 6.27 -2.46
CA ALA A 90 12.07 5.14 -3.28
C ALA A 90 11.99 5.48 -4.77
N ASN A 91 10.88 6.10 -5.21
CA ASN A 91 10.69 6.54 -6.59
C ASN A 91 11.71 7.61 -6.98
N PHE A 92 12.02 8.55 -6.10
CA PHE A 92 13.06 9.56 -6.34
C PHE A 92 14.42 8.90 -6.62
N ILE A 93 14.83 7.94 -5.78
CA ILE A 93 16.08 7.19 -5.97
C ILE A 93 16.05 6.42 -7.29
N ALA A 94 14.94 5.73 -7.58
CA ALA A 94 14.77 4.93 -8.78
C ALA A 94 14.87 5.78 -10.06
N PHE A 95 14.23 6.95 -10.09
CA PHE A 95 14.27 7.83 -11.27
C PHE A 95 15.59 8.59 -11.41
N ARG A 96 16.26 8.94 -10.30
CA ARG A 96 17.49 9.73 -10.31
C ARG A 96 18.73 8.91 -10.60
N PHE A 97 18.84 7.71 -10.02
CA PHE A 97 20.09 6.94 -10.01
C PHE A 97 20.02 5.62 -10.78
N LEU A 98 18.83 5.07 -11.02
CA LEU A 98 18.69 3.76 -11.64
C LEU A 98 18.28 3.85 -13.12
N HIS A 99 18.91 2.98 -13.91
CA HIS A 99 18.53 2.74 -15.29
C HIS A 99 17.16 2.04 -15.35
N GLN A 100 16.39 2.26 -16.42
CA GLN A 100 14.98 1.89 -16.50
C GLN A 100 14.71 0.42 -16.15
N ASP A 101 15.58 -0.49 -16.61
CA ASP A 101 15.43 -1.94 -16.42
C ASP A 101 15.61 -2.37 -14.95
N MET A 102 16.41 -1.62 -14.18
CA MET A 102 16.70 -1.94 -12.77
C MET A 102 15.64 -1.40 -11.80
N ARG A 103 14.77 -0.49 -12.25
CA ARG A 103 13.77 0.17 -11.40
C ARG A 103 12.75 -0.81 -10.84
N ILE A 104 12.31 -1.78 -11.64
CA ILE A 104 11.35 -2.79 -11.21
C ILE A 104 11.96 -3.71 -10.16
N LEU A 105 13.21 -4.15 -10.36
CA LEU A 105 13.93 -4.97 -9.39
C LEU A 105 14.11 -4.24 -8.05
N TYR A 106 14.52 -2.97 -8.11
CA TYR A 106 14.63 -2.12 -6.92
C TYR A 106 13.27 -1.90 -6.22
N ALA A 107 12.20 -1.61 -6.97
CA ALA A 107 10.87 -1.43 -6.41
C ALA A 107 10.37 -2.70 -5.71
N ASN A 108 10.62 -3.88 -6.28
CA ASN A 108 10.32 -5.15 -5.63
C ASN A 108 11.10 -5.35 -4.32
N PHE A 109 12.39 -4.98 -4.30
CA PHE A 109 13.19 -5.03 -3.07
C PHE A 109 12.63 -4.14 -1.97
N ILE A 110 12.29 -2.89 -2.29
CA ILE A 110 11.60 -1.99 -1.35
C ILE A 110 10.24 -2.56 -0.93
N GLY A 111 9.52 -3.20 -1.85
CA GLY A 111 8.25 -3.88 -1.58
C GLY A 111 8.37 -5.00 -0.53
N ILE A 112 9.48 -5.75 -0.51
CA ILE A 112 9.75 -6.75 0.53
C ILE A 112 9.93 -6.08 1.89
N LEU A 113 10.73 -5.00 1.95
CA LEU A 113 10.92 -4.22 3.18
C LEU A 113 9.61 -3.62 3.69
N TRP A 114 8.77 -3.13 2.77
CA TRP A 114 7.44 -2.62 3.09
C TRP A 114 6.53 -3.70 3.68
N CYS A 115 6.51 -4.90 3.07
CA CYS A 115 5.77 -6.04 3.60
C CYS A 115 6.23 -6.37 5.03
N ALA A 116 7.53 -6.39 5.29
CA ALA A 116 8.08 -6.65 6.62
C ALA A 116 7.66 -5.56 7.63
N TYR A 117 7.73 -4.28 7.24
CA TYR A 117 7.28 -3.16 8.07
C TYR A 117 5.80 -3.29 8.44
N VAL A 118 4.93 -3.53 7.45
CA VAL A 118 3.49 -3.72 7.69
C VAL A 118 3.27 -4.89 8.63
N SER A 119 3.92 -6.03 8.39
CA SER A 119 3.87 -7.18 9.29
C SER A 119 4.29 -6.85 10.73
N LEU A 120 5.34 -6.05 10.95
CA LEU A 120 5.79 -5.64 12.28
C LEU A 120 4.79 -4.69 12.97
N VAL A 121 4.27 -3.70 12.24
CA VAL A 121 3.25 -2.78 12.75
C VAL A 121 2.01 -3.54 13.23
N PHE A 122 1.68 -4.62 12.53
CA PHE A 122 0.59 -5.53 12.85
C PHE A 122 0.90 -6.56 13.94
N TYR A 123 2.14 -7.05 14.02
CA TYR A 123 2.55 -8.06 14.99
C TYR A 123 2.68 -7.50 16.41
N ASN A 124 3.17 -6.26 16.55
CA ASN A 124 3.35 -5.58 17.83
C ASN A 124 2.03 -5.21 18.55
N GLN A 125 0.92 -5.85 18.18
CA GLN A 125 -0.44 -5.61 18.66
C GLN A 125 -1.16 -6.89 19.08
N VAL A 126 -0.47 -8.02 19.35
CA VAL A 126 -1.03 -8.95 20.34
C VAL A 126 -1.02 -8.16 21.65
N PRO A 127 -2.19 -7.78 22.21
CA PRO A 127 -2.21 -7.17 23.52
C PRO A 127 -1.53 -8.18 24.44
N LYS A 128 -0.61 -7.73 25.30
CA LYS A 128 -0.14 -8.51 26.45
C LYS A 128 -1.28 -8.70 27.47
N MET A 129 -2.47 -9.08 27.03
CA MET A 129 -3.59 -9.48 27.89
C MET A 129 -3.45 -10.93 28.37
N ALA A 130 -2.32 -11.60 28.07
CA ALA A 130 -1.95 -12.88 28.66
C ALA A 130 -0.82 -12.76 29.72
N ALA A 131 -0.43 -11.54 30.12
CA ALA A 131 0.62 -11.31 31.12
C ALA A 131 0.11 -10.54 32.36
N ALA A 132 -1.18 -10.68 32.66
CA ALA A 132 -1.77 -10.35 33.94
C ALA A 132 -2.74 -11.50 34.31
N GLN A 133 -2.15 -12.68 34.52
CA GLN A 133 -2.72 -13.70 35.40
C GLN A 133 -2.14 -13.47 36.80
#